data_AF-A0A838JRE2-F1
#
_entry.id   AF-A0A838JRE2-F1
#
_cell.length_a   1.000
_cell.length_b   1.000
_cell.length_c   1.000
_cell.angle_alpha   90.00
_cell.angle_beta   90.00
_cell.angle_gamma   90.00
#
_symmetry.space_group_name_H-M   'P 1'
#
loop_
_entity.id
_entity.type
_entity.pdbx_description
1 polymer ?
#
loop_
_entity_poly.entity_id
_entity_poly.type
_entity_poly.pdbx_seq_one_letter_code
_entity_poly.pdbx_strand_id
1 'polypeptide(L)' 'MSVYLGGEEVRDFQYRRTRDSLSFTPRKLSSGAHTVEIVAGTAGSRNARKRKSFSFVVP' A
#
# COMPACT_ATOMS: atom_id res chain seq x y z
N MET A 1 1.05 -10.02 -1.68
CA MET A 1 0.75 -8.74 -1.00
C MET A 1 0.78 -7.67 -2.06
N SER A 2 -0.19 -6.76 -2.03
CA SER A 2 -0.32 -5.67 -3.00
C SER A 2 -0.47 -4.35 -2.25
N VAL A 3 0.07 -3.28 -2.84
CA VAL A 3 -0.02 -1.92 -2.33
C VAL A 3 -0.57 -1.04 -3.43
N TYR A 4 -1.50 -0.16 -3.09
CA TYR A 4 -2.10 0.80 -4.01
C TYR A 4 -1.97 2.21 -3.45
N LEU A 5 -1.79 3.19 -4.31
CA LEU A 5 -1.78 4.62 -3.99
C LEU A 5 -2.71 5.32 -4.98
N GLY A 6 -3.78 5.95 -4.50
CA GLY A 6 -4.77 6.61 -5.36
C GLY A 6 -5.48 5.66 -6.32
N GLY A 7 -5.51 4.36 -6.00
CA GLY A 7 -6.04 3.31 -6.88
C GLY A 7 -5.02 2.69 -7.84
N GLU A 8 -3.82 3.26 -7.98
CA GLU A 8 -2.75 2.69 -8.80
C GLU A 8 -1.91 1.69 -8.01
N GLU A 9 -1.56 0.55 -8.62
CA GLU A 9 -0.72 -0.45 -7.98
C GLU A 9 0.74 0.05 -7.86
N VAL A 10 1.25 0.09 -6.63
CA VAL A 10 2.66 0.33 -6.35
C VAL A 10 3.40 -0.99 -6.50
N ARG A 11 4.19 -1.10 -7.57
CA ARG A 11 4.99 -2.31 -7.86
C ARG A 11 6.34 -2.33 -7.17
N ASP A 12 6.94 -1.16 -6.94
CA ASP A 12 8.26 -1.00 -6.34
C ASP A 12 8.15 -0.61 -4.86
N PHE A 13 7.82 -1.60 -4.02
CA PHE A 13 7.78 -1.44 -2.58
C PHE A 13 8.70 -2.45 -1.90
N GLN A 14 9.26 -2.05 -0.77
CA GLN A 14 10.01 -2.93 0.11
C GLN A 14 9.19 -3.25 1.34
N TYR A 15 8.95 -4.54 1.58
CA TYR A 15 8.39 -5.02 2.83
C TYR A 15 9.47 -5.68 3.68
N ARG A 16 9.72 -5.13 4.87
CA ARG A 16 10.66 -5.65 5.86
C ARG A 16 9.89 -6.33 6.99
N ARG A 17 9.72 -7.65 6.86
CA ARG A 17 9.01 -8.49 7.83
C ARG A 17 9.55 -8.37 9.26
N THR A 18 10.86 -8.19 9.44
CA THR A 18 11.50 -8.10 10.77
C THR A 18 11.11 -6.85 11.56
N ARG A 19 10.69 -5.78 10.89
CA ARG A 19 10.25 -4.52 11.51
C ARG A 19 8.78 -4.22 11.26
N ASP A 20 8.08 -5.18 10.65
CA ASP A 20 6.74 -5.03 10.09
C ASP A 20 6.54 -3.69 9.35
N SER A 21 7.57 -3.29 8.58
CA SER A 21 7.57 -1.99 7.90
C SER A 21 7.45 -2.17 6.39
N LEU A 22 6.62 -1.32 5.79
CA LEU A 22 6.46 -1.22 4.34
C LEU A 22 6.83 0.18 3.89
N SER A 23 7.69 0.28 2.89
CA SER A 23 8.16 1.55 2.36
C SER A 23 8.19 1.52 0.84
N PHE A 24 7.79 2.61 0.21
CA PHE A 24 7.92 2.85 -1.21
C PHE A 24 8.09 4.35 -1.45
N THR A 25 8.63 4.72 -2.61
CA THR A 25 8.79 6.11 -3.01
C THR A 25 7.92 6.37 -4.25
N PRO A 26 6.82 7.12 -4.14
CA PRO A 26 6.01 7.47 -5.30
C PRO A 26 6.79 8.42 -6.21
N ARG A 27 6.69 8.23 -7.54
CA ARG A 27 7.42 9.05 -8.51
C ARG A 27 6.96 10.51 -8.55
N LYS A 28 5.66 10.74 -8.36
CA LYS A 28 5.05 12.06 -8.30
C LYS A 28 3.75 11.98 -7.51
N LEU A 29 3.54 12.90 -6.58
CA LEU A 29 2.27 13.11 -5.91
C LEU A 29 1.73 14.46 -6.36
N SER A 30 0.49 14.50 -6.83
CA SER A 30 -0.21 15.78 -7.03
C SER A 30 -0.60 16.38 -5.69
N SER A 31 -0.80 17.70 -5.64
CA SER A 31 -1.53 18.31 -4.50
C SER A 31 -2.93 17.69 -4.41
N GLY A 32 -3.42 17.52 -3.19
CA GLY A 32 -4.72 16.92 -2.88
C GLY A 32 -4.66 15.66 -2.03
N ALA A 33 -5.82 15.02 -1.89
CA ALA A 33 -6.00 13.83 -1.06
C ALA A 33 -5.53 12.56 -1.77
N HIS A 34 -4.76 11.74 -1.05
CA HIS A 34 -4.25 10.46 -1.50
C HIS A 34 -4.64 9.38 -0.50
N THR A 35 -5.01 8.20 -1.02
CA THR A 35 -5.31 7.03 -0.19
C THR A 35 -4.35 5.92 -0.53
N VAL A 36 -3.68 5.38 0.49
CA VAL A 36 -2.87 4.18 0.38
C VAL A 36 -3.71 3.01 0.83
N GLU A 37 -3.69 1.94 0.04
CA GLU A 37 -4.34 0.69 0.38
C GLU A 37 -3.34 -0.46 0.36
N ILE A 38 -3.34 -1.25 1.42
CA ILE A 38 -2.47 -2.40 1.59
C ILE A 38 -3.37 -3.63 1.66
N VAL A 39 -3.13 -4.57 0.75
CA VAL A 39 -3.82 -5.86 0.70
C VAL A 39 -2.80 -6.96 0.99
N ALA A 40 -2.85 -7.48 2.21
CA ALA A 40 -2.01 -8.59 2.65
C ALA A 40 -2.85 -9.88 2.68
N GLY A 41 -2.33 -10.95 2.11
CA GLY A 41 -2.99 -12.26 2.14
C GLY A 41 -2.01 -13.36 1.75
N THR A 42 -2.24 -14.55 2.30
CA THR A 42 -1.48 -15.76 1.97
C THR A 42 -2.01 -16.33 0.66
N ALA A 43 -1.11 -16.70 -0.27
CA ALA A 43 -1.50 -17.42 -1.47
C ALA A 43 -2.24 -18.71 -1.08
N GLY A 44 -3.44 -18.93 -1.63
CA GLY A 44 -4.27 -20.11 -1.35
C GLY A 44 -5.44 -19.92 -0.38
N SER A 45 -5.51 -18.82 0.39
CA SER A 45 -6.66 -18.55 1.28
C SER A 45 -7.50 -17.38 0.75
N ARG A 46 -8.68 -17.69 0.20
CA ARG A 46 -9.68 -16.69 -0.24
C ARG A 46 -10.20 -15.83 0.93
N ASN A 47 -10.11 -16.34 2.16
CA ASN A 47 -10.67 -15.74 3.37
C ASN A 47 -9.64 -14.97 4.23
N ALA A 48 -8.35 -14.95 3.87
CA ALA A 48 -7.29 -14.33 4.67
C ALA A 48 -6.75 -13.01 4.09
N ARG A 49 -7.47 -12.35 3.18
CA ARG A 49 -7.07 -11.03 2.66
C ARG A 49 -7.41 -9.96 3.69
N LYS A 50 -6.41 -9.51 4.45
CA LYS A 50 -6.52 -8.32 5.30
C LYS A 50 -6.26 -7.08 4.46
N ARG A 51 -7.19 -6.12 4.52
CA ARG A 51 -7.07 -4.81 3.90
C ARG A 51 -6.84 -3.77 4.99
N LYS A 52 -5.87 -2.89 4.78
CA LYS A 52 -5.67 -1.70 5.60
C LYS A 52 -5.51 -0.52 4.68
N SER A 53 -6.22 0.56 4.93
CA SER A 53 -6.11 1.80 4.18
C SER A 53 -5.86 2.98 5.11
N PHE A 54 -5.18 3.99 4.60
CA PHE A 54 -5.03 5.28 5.25
C PHE A 54 -4.97 6.38 4.20
N SER A 55 -5.42 7.57 4.56
CA SER A 55 -5.44 8.71 3.66
C SER A 55 -4.60 9.85 4.23
N PHE A 56 -3.99 10.62 3.33
CA PHE A 56 -3.20 11.81 3.66
C PHE A 56 -3.41 12.88 2.59
N VAL A 57 -3.01 14.12 2.88
CA VAL A 57 -3.15 15.25 1.95
C VAL A 57 -1.76 15.80 1.64
N VAL A 58 -1.48 16.02 0.36
CA VAL A 58 -0.30 16.78 -0.10
C VAL A 58 -0.76 18.22 -0.33
N PRO A 59 -0.20 19.21 0.37
CA PRO A 59 -0.52 20.63 0.14
C PRO A 59 -0.10 21.07 -1.27
#